data_AF-K1SSD9-F1
#
_entry.id   AF-K1SSD9-F1
#
_cell.length_a   1.000
_cell.length_b   1.000
_cell.length_c   1.000
_cell.angle_alpha   90.00
_cell.angle_beta   90.00
_cell.angle_gamma   90.00
#
_symmetry.space_group_name_H-M   'P 1'
#
loop_
_entity.id
_entity.type
_entity.pdbx_description
1 polymer ?
#
loop_
_entity_poly.entity_id
_entity_poly.type
_entity_poly.pdbx_seq_one_letter_code
_entity_poly.pdbx_strand_id
1 'polypeptide(L)'
;MYGEESFCDINSSDEEAQLWVRGEDKMFTDFPGRFIHKDIDGSEWISLYIYQENKLRPENDEYSVSGFPRGEQHIWTIATMYILPNKKSKCIEKDLAEAGFASSSNGMQSCYSLYSREYAWSPGYASESVRSDEEEDEAGLKAFSAAVNFMWEEEYDASQEEASSFAIPAGQIIQEMHLYEKNVDGVFYRDEEIVALDLALVGNEHTEIVIRRDVFDEYITKTGAQAFWTVIGEKQYFMGDINQKWQRREGYFIYDKRRLLEV
;
A
#
# COMPACT_ATOMS: atom_id res chain seq x y z
N MET A 1 8.28 12.64 8.14
CA MET A 1 8.80 13.57 7.12
C MET A 1 10.27 13.25 6.92
N TYR A 2 10.59 12.51 5.85
CA TYR A 2 11.96 12.25 5.43
C TYR A 2 12.39 13.47 4.62
N GLY A 3 13.26 14.31 5.19
CA GLY A 3 13.55 15.65 4.65
C GLY A 3 14.38 15.65 3.36
N GLU A 4 14.59 16.85 2.81
CA GLU A 4 15.38 17.15 1.62
C GLU A 4 16.86 16.71 1.70
N GLU A 5 17.34 16.32 2.88
CA GLU A 5 18.71 15.85 3.12
C GLU A 5 19.07 14.53 2.38
N SER A 6 18.09 13.89 1.72
CA SER A 6 18.26 12.63 0.98
C SER A 6 18.60 12.80 -0.52
N PHE A 7 18.52 14.00 -1.09
CA PHE A 7 18.71 14.24 -2.53
C PHE A 7 20.15 14.61 -2.90
N CYS A 8 20.57 14.29 -4.13
CA CYS A 8 21.81 14.81 -4.70
C CYS A 8 21.58 16.12 -5.47
N ASP A 9 22.65 16.75 -5.94
CA ASP A 9 22.56 17.99 -6.73
C ASP A 9 21.77 17.76 -8.03
N ILE A 10 20.88 18.68 -8.39
CA ILE A 10 20.06 18.62 -9.62
C ILE A 10 20.90 18.61 -10.92
N ASN A 11 22.15 19.05 -10.85
CA ASN A 11 23.11 19.05 -11.95
C ASN A 11 24.11 17.90 -11.87
N SER A 12 23.85 16.88 -11.04
CA SER A 12 24.71 15.70 -10.91
C SER A 12 25.07 15.11 -12.28
N SER A 13 26.33 14.72 -12.42
CA SER A 13 26.79 13.91 -13.55
C SER A 13 26.14 12.53 -13.53
N ASP A 14 26.21 11.81 -14.66
CA ASP A 14 25.72 10.44 -14.77
C ASP A 14 26.33 9.50 -13.71
N GLU A 15 27.61 9.67 -13.39
CA GLU A 15 28.32 8.87 -12.40
C GLU A 15 27.84 9.18 -10.97
N GLU A 16 27.67 10.47 -10.65
CA GLU A 16 27.16 10.92 -9.35
C GLU A 16 25.71 10.48 -9.13
N ALA A 17 24.85 10.64 -10.14
CA ALA A 17 23.47 10.16 -10.10
C ALA A 17 23.42 8.64 -9.91
N GLN A 18 24.28 7.89 -10.62
CA GLN A 18 24.35 6.43 -10.48
C GLN A 18 24.82 5.99 -9.09
N LEU A 19 25.77 6.71 -8.48
CA LEU A 19 26.22 6.47 -7.11
C LEU A 19 25.14 6.79 -6.09
N TRP A 20 24.44 7.92 -6.25
CA TRP A 20 23.36 8.34 -5.36
C TRP A 20 22.18 7.37 -5.36
N VAL A 21 21.74 6.96 -6.55
CA VAL A 21 20.68 5.95 -6.73
C VAL A 21 21.02 4.64 -6.01
N ARG A 22 22.30 4.25 -6.03
CA ARG A 22 22.82 3.04 -5.37
C ARG A 22 23.00 3.17 -3.85
N GLY A 23 23.06 4.39 -3.35
CA GLY A 23 23.22 4.67 -1.93
C GLY A 23 21.99 4.28 -1.12
N GLU A 24 22.22 3.95 0.15
CA GLU A 24 21.15 3.70 1.13
C GLU A 24 20.27 4.93 1.33
N ASP A 25 19.03 4.70 1.77
CA ASP A 25 18.12 5.74 2.20
C ASP A 25 17.32 5.25 3.41
N LYS A 26 17.02 6.16 4.35
CA LYS A 26 16.25 5.82 5.55
C LYS A 26 14.89 5.22 5.20
N MET A 27 14.29 5.69 4.10
CA MET A 27 13.00 5.22 3.59
C MET A 27 12.96 3.72 3.32
N PHE A 28 14.13 3.09 3.07
CA PHE A 28 14.24 1.65 2.83
C PHE A 28 14.57 0.83 4.08
N THR A 29 14.94 1.47 5.20
CA THR A 29 15.51 0.80 6.38
C THR A 29 14.62 0.84 7.62
N ASP A 30 13.59 1.67 7.65
CA ASP A 30 12.80 1.93 8.86
C ASP A 30 11.35 1.41 8.81
N PHE A 31 11.03 0.59 7.80
CA PHE A 31 9.71 -0.02 7.60
C PHE A 31 9.09 -0.69 8.83
N PRO A 32 9.82 -1.44 9.68
CA PRO A 32 9.22 -2.01 10.89
C PRO A 32 8.55 -0.98 11.80
N GLY A 33 9.11 0.23 11.87
CA GLY A 33 8.56 1.34 12.65
C GLY A 33 7.37 2.04 11.97
N ARG A 34 7.12 1.78 10.69
CA ARG A 34 6.07 2.42 9.88
C ARG A 34 4.77 1.62 9.81
N PHE A 35 4.80 0.31 10.09
CA PHE A 35 3.60 -0.52 9.98
C PHE A 35 2.71 -0.51 11.21
N ILE A 36 3.23 -0.09 12.37
CA ILE A 36 2.50 -0.10 13.63
C ILE A 36 2.56 1.28 14.27
N HIS A 37 1.41 1.91 14.39
CA HIS A 37 1.23 3.22 15.01
C HIS A 37 0.60 3.10 16.38
N LYS A 38 0.82 4.12 17.22
CA LYS A 38 0.11 4.29 18.50
C LYS A 38 -0.64 5.61 18.48
N ASP A 39 -1.92 5.56 18.79
CA ASP A 39 -2.69 6.78 19.01
C ASP A 39 -2.40 7.39 20.40
N ILE A 40 -3.05 8.52 20.68
CA ILE A 40 -2.89 9.27 21.94
C ILE A 40 -3.37 8.49 23.16
N ASP A 41 -4.32 7.57 22.98
CA ASP A 41 -4.88 6.73 24.03
C ASP A 41 -4.08 5.42 24.22
N GLY A 42 -3.07 5.21 23.37
CA GLY A 42 -2.18 4.06 23.38
C GLY A 42 -2.69 2.84 22.62
N SER A 43 -3.79 2.97 21.88
CA SER A 43 -4.26 1.90 20.99
C SER A 43 -3.29 1.73 19.82
N GLU A 44 -3.04 0.49 19.45
CA GLU A 44 -2.16 0.15 18.34
C GLU A 44 -2.94 0.01 17.04
N TRP A 45 -2.39 0.55 15.96
CA TRP A 45 -2.96 0.53 14.62
C TRP A 45 -1.95 -0.07 13.65
N ILE A 46 -2.41 -0.90 12.73
CA ILE A 46 -1.59 -1.57 11.73
C ILE A 46 -1.91 -1.02 10.35
N SER A 47 -0.88 -0.66 9.58
CA SER A 47 -1.02 -0.24 8.19
C SER A 47 -1.26 -1.45 7.28
N LEU A 48 -2.41 -1.47 6.61
CA LEU A 48 -2.74 -2.47 5.59
C LEU A 48 -2.11 -2.12 4.24
N TYR A 49 -1.93 -0.83 3.98
CA TYR A 49 -1.24 -0.29 2.82
C TYR A 49 -0.64 1.06 3.18
N ILE A 50 0.56 1.34 2.69
CA ILE A 50 1.20 2.66 2.82
C ILE A 50 1.99 2.98 1.55
N TYR A 51 1.71 4.14 0.96
CA TYR A 51 2.52 4.76 -0.08
C TYR A 51 3.15 6.04 0.45
N GLN A 52 4.46 6.17 0.33
CA GLN A 52 5.17 7.39 0.67
C GLN A 52 6.10 7.77 -0.46
N GLU A 53 6.30 9.07 -0.64
CA GLU A 53 7.16 9.59 -1.68
C GLU A 53 7.72 10.95 -1.27
N ASN A 54 9.03 11.11 -1.46
CA ASN A 54 9.70 12.40 -1.40
C ASN A 54 10.15 12.76 -2.81
N LYS A 55 9.92 14.02 -3.20
CA LYS A 55 10.32 14.55 -4.51
C LYS A 55 11.18 15.79 -4.35
N LEU A 56 12.22 15.88 -5.18
CA LEU A 56 12.89 17.13 -5.48
C LEU A 56 12.59 17.49 -6.93
N ARG A 57 12.04 18.69 -7.14
CA ARG A 57 11.69 19.22 -8.47
C ARG A 57 12.50 20.48 -8.76
N PRO A 58 13.18 20.57 -9.92
CA PRO A 58 13.81 21.81 -10.36
C PRO A 58 12.76 22.92 -10.58
N GLU A 59 13.05 24.15 -10.13
CA GLU A 59 12.05 25.24 -10.11
C GLU A 59 11.61 25.75 -11.50
N ASN A 60 12.38 25.51 -12.57
CA ASN A 60 12.26 26.27 -13.84
C ASN A 60 12.31 25.45 -15.14
N ASP A 61 12.12 24.12 -15.08
CA ASP A 61 12.07 23.33 -16.32
C ASP A 61 10.63 23.10 -16.78
N GLU A 62 10.36 23.38 -18.06
CA GLU A 62 9.11 22.99 -18.71
C GLU A 62 9.01 21.46 -18.73
N TYR A 63 8.00 20.91 -18.06
CA TYR A 63 7.67 19.50 -18.16
C TYR A 63 7.37 19.16 -19.63
N SER A 64 8.07 18.17 -20.18
CA SER A 64 7.66 17.61 -21.47
C SER A 64 6.34 16.87 -21.27
N VAL A 65 5.53 16.76 -22.34
CA VAL A 65 4.24 16.06 -22.31
C VAL A 65 4.38 14.58 -21.86
N SER A 66 5.58 14.01 -21.95
CA SER A 66 5.84 12.59 -21.74
C SER A 66 7.02 12.27 -20.81
N GLY A 67 7.54 13.23 -20.04
CA GLY A 67 8.77 13.00 -19.27
C GLY A 67 9.03 13.99 -18.16
N PHE A 68 10.16 13.77 -17.47
CA PHE A 68 10.58 14.56 -16.31
C PHE A 68 11.79 15.44 -16.66
N PRO A 69 11.90 16.64 -16.08
CA PRO A 69 13.07 17.49 -16.27
C PRO A 69 14.34 16.85 -15.69
N ARG A 70 15.49 17.28 -16.22
CA ARG A 70 16.78 16.80 -15.71
C ARG A 70 16.95 17.28 -14.26
N GLY A 71 17.36 16.38 -13.38
CA GLY A 71 17.61 16.71 -11.97
C GLY A 71 16.40 16.53 -11.06
N GLU A 72 15.21 16.23 -11.61
CA GLU A 72 14.11 15.73 -10.79
C GLU A 72 14.50 14.39 -10.16
N GLN A 73 14.12 14.21 -8.90
CA GLN A 73 14.48 13.03 -8.11
C GLN A 73 13.30 12.58 -7.29
N HIS A 74 12.98 11.30 -7.36
CA HIS A 74 11.92 10.68 -6.55
C HIS A 74 12.54 9.59 -5.68
N ILE A 75 12.14 9.54 -4.42
CA ILE A 75 12.37 8.41 -3.52
C ILE A 75 11.01 7.98 -3.02
N TRP A 76 10.55 6.81 -3.43
CA TRP A 76 9.22 6.33 -3.05
C TRP A 76 9.26 4.91 -2.54
N THR A 77 8.27 4.60 -1.72
CA THR A 77 8.05 3.27 -1.16
C THR A 77 6.57 2.94 -1.12
N ILE A 78 6.26 1.69 -1.42
CA ILE A 78 4.96 1.07 -1.24
C ILE A 78 5.17 -0.11 -0.30
N ALA A 79 4.32 -0.22 0.73
CA ALA A 79 4.17 -1.48 1.44
C ALA A 79 2.70 -1.92 1.41
N THR A 80 2.47 -3.13 0.93
CA THR A 80 1.14 -3.71 0.76
C THR A 80 1.06 -4.96 1.62
N MET A 81 0.10 -5.00 2.53
CA MET A 81 -0.18 -6.21 3.29
C MET A 81 -0.98 -7.20 2.44
N TYR A 82 -0.56 -8.45 2.43
CA TYR A 82 -1.27 -9.57 1.84
C TYR A 82 -1.70 -10.56 2.92
N ILE A 83 -2.86 -11.18 2.70
CA ILE A 83 -3.43 -12.24 3.53
C ILE A 83 -3.32 -13.56 2.78
N LEU A 84 -2.69 -14.54 3.41
CA LEU A 84 -2.66 -15.95 3.01
C LEU A 84 -3.77 -16.71 3.74
N PRO A 85 -4.85 -17.11 3.06
CA PRO A 85 -5.92 -17.89 3.66
C PRO A 85 -5.41 -19.26 4.13
N ASN A 86 -5.71 -19.59 5.40
CA ASN A 86 -5.77 -20.96 5.92
C ASN A 86 -4.61 -21.91 5.52
N LYS A 87 -3.37 -21.55 5.86
CA LYS A 87 -2.16 -22.38 5.62
C LYS A 87 -1.84 -23.25 6.84
N LYS A 88 -1.72 -24.58 6.64
CA LYS A 88 -1.40 -25.56 7.71
C LYS A 88 0.01 -25.38 8.31
N SER A 89 0.93 -24.76 7.56
CA SER A 89 2.32 -24.49 7.98
C SER A 89 2.63 -23.00 7.93
N LYS A 90 3.50 -22.53 8.83
CA LYS A 90 3.98 -21.14 8.82
C LYS A 90 4.74 -20.88 7.52
N CYS A 91 4.35 -19.82 6.80
CA CYS A 91 5.05 -19.32 5.63
C CYS A 91 6.40 -18.73 6.07
N ILE A 92 7.43 -18.95 5.26
CA ILE A 92 8.76 -18.36 5.45
C ILE A 92 9.13 -17.52 4.24
N GLU A 93 10.12 -16.65 4.38
CA GLU A 93 10.63 -15.76 3.32
C GLU A 93 10.86 -16.48 1.99
N LYS A 94 11.51 -17.64 2.04
CA LYS A 94 11.81 -18.42 0.85
C LYS A 94 10.55 -18.76 0.04
N ASP A 95 9.44 -19.08 0.71
CA ASP A 95 8.16 -19.36 0.06
C ASP A 95 7.64 -18.11 -0.68
N LEU A 96 7.79 -16.92 -0.08
CA LEU A 96 7.31 -15.65 -0.64
C LEU A 96 8.20 -15.18 -1.80
N ALA A 97 9.52 -15.33 -1.67
CA ALA A 97 10.49 -14.97 -2.69
C ALA A 97 10.36 -15.87 -3.93
N GLU A 98 10.17 -17.18 -3.75
CA GLU A 98 9.91 -18.12 -4.86
C GLU A 98 8.57 -17.83 -5.56
N ALA A 99 7.59 -17.28 -4.83
CA ALA A 99 6.32 -16.85 -5.40
C ALA A 99 6.37 -15.52 -6.15
N GLY A 100 7.44 -14.74 -5.98
CA GLY A 100 7.61 -13.49 -6.72
C GLY A 100 6.58 -12.41 -6.37
N PHE A 101 5.99 -12.43 -5.17
CA PHE A 101 4.98 -11.45 -4.75
C PHE A 101 5.44 -9.99 -4.85
N ALA A 102 6.73 -9.69 -4.63
CA ALA A 102 7.28 -8.35 -4.80
C ALA A 102 7.58 -7.97 -6.27
N SER A 103 7.49 -8.93 -7.20
CA SER A 103 7.82 -8.75 -8.62
C SER A 103 6.60 -8.67 -9.54
N SER A 104 5.48 -9.34 -9.20
CA SER A 104 4.19 -9.18 -9.87
C SER A 104 3.50 -7.89 -9.42
N SER A 105 2.55 -7.36 -10.19
CA SER A 105 1.93 -6.02 -10.01
C SER A 105 1.59 -5.71 -8.54
N ASN A 106 2.46 -4.92 -7.90
CA ASN A 106 2.32 -4.54 -6.51
C ASN A 106 1.54 -3.24 -6.39
N GLY A 107 0.72 -3.18 -5.36
CA GLY A 107 -0.14 -2.05 -5.08
C GLY A 107 -1.50 -2.51 -4.61
N MET A 108 -2.30 -1.54 -4.21
CA MET A 108 -3.68 -1.76 -3.80
C MET A 108 -4.55 -1.95 -5.06
N GLN A 109 -5.33 -3.03 -5.14
CA GLN A 109 -6.24 -3.26 -6.26
C GLN A 109 -7.37 -2.24 -6.25
N SER A 110 -7.75 -1.71 -7.41
CA SER A 110 -8.85 -0.76 -7.53
C SER A 110 -10.18 -1.46 -7.82
N CYS A 111 -11.23 -1.10 -7.08
CA CYS A 111 -12.61 -1.47 -7.39
C CYS A 111 -13.34 -0.27 -8.02
N TYR A 112 -13.93 -0.49 -9.19
CA TYR A 112 -14.67 0.50 -9.98
C TYR A 112 -16.16 0.17 -10.12
N SER A 113 -16.54 -1.10 -9.92
CA SER A 113 -17.84 -1.62 -10.37
C SER A 113 -18.91 -1.69 -9.29
N LEU A 114 -18.54 -1.47 -8.03
CA LEU A 114 -19.41 -1.68 -6.86
C LEU A 114 -19.46 -0.41 -6.03
N TYR A 115 -20.55 -0.16 -5.32
CA TYR A 115 -20.63 0.94 -4.35
C TYR A 115 -19.90 0.57 -3.05
N SER A 116 -19.18 1.51 -2.41
CA SER A 116 -18.36 1.25 -1.22
C SER A 116 -19.13 0.56 -0.10
N ARG A 117 -20.32 1.09 0.22
CA ARG A 117 -21.20 0.58 1.29
C ARG A 117 -21.80 -0.79 0.99
N GLU A 118 -21.84 -1.17 -0.28
CA GLU A 118 -22.32 -2.47 -0.72
C GLU A 118 -21.19 -3.42 -1.07
N TYR A 119 -19.95 -2.93 -1.21
CA TYR A 119 -18.79 -3.66 -1.72
C TYR A 119 -18.68 -5.01 -1.02
N ALA A 120 -18.44 -5.03 0.28
CA ALA A 120 -18.22 -6.27 1.02
C ALA A 120 -19.46 -7.17 1.15
N TRP A 121 -20.66 -6.74 0.76
CA TRP A 121 -21.91 -7.49 1.00
C TRP A 121 -22.69 -7.81 -0.27
N SER A 122 -22.28 -7.22 -1.39
CA SER A 122 -22.98 -7.33 -2.65
C SER A 122 -22.74 -8.69 -3.31
N PRO A 123 -23.74 -9.21 -4.06
CA PRO A 123 -23.51 -10.34 -4.96
C PRO A 123 -22.39 -10.06 -6.00
N GLY A 124 -22.20 -8.78 -6.35
CA GLY A 124 -21.14 -8.34 -7.26
C GLY A 124 -19.74 -8.63 -6.71
N TYR A 125 -19.51 -8.40 -5.41
CA TYR A 125 -18.23 -8.70 -4.78
C TYR A 125 -17.90 -10.19 -4.76
N ALA A 126 -18.88 -11.05 -4.54
CA ALA A 126 -18.67 -12.50 -4.67
C ALA A 126 -18.21 -12.85 -6.10
N SER A 127 -18.75 -12.18 -7.12
CA SER A 127 -18.34 -12.40 -8.51
C SER A 127 -16.94 -11.83 -8.83
N GLU A 128 -16.57 -10.66 -8.30
CA GLU A 128 -15.22 -10.10 -8.49
C GLU A 128 -14.15 -10.90 -7.71
N SER A 129 -14.47 -11.32 -6.48
CA SER A 129 -13.57 -12.12 -5.64
C SER A 129 -13.32 -13.51 -6.21
N VAL A 130 -14.35 -14.16 -6.74
CA VAL A 130 -14.20 -15.48 -7.40
C VAL A 130 -13.34 -15.38 -8.66
N ARG A 131 -13.41 -14.29 -9.42
CA ARG A 131 -12.54 -14.08 -10.58
C ARG A 131 -11.07 -13.94 -10.18
N SER A 132 -10.77 -13.27 -9.07
CA SER A 132 -9.40 -13.21 -8.55
C SER A 132 -8.87 -14.57 -8.05
N ASP A 133 -9.75 -15.49 -7.64
CA ASP A 133 -9.36 -16.86 -7.23
C ASP A 133 -9.09 -17.80 -8.43
N GLU A 134 -9.59 -17.48 -9.63
CA GLU A 134 -9.43 -18.29 -10.85
C GLU A 134 -8.12 -18.00 -11.61
N GLU A 135 -7.46 -16.87 -11.33
CA GLU A 135 -6.12 -16.57 -11.84
C GLU A 135 -5.08 -17.30 -10.97
N GLU A 136 -4.71 -18.51 -11.37
CA GLU A 136 -3.64 -19.27 -10.72
C GLU A 136 -2.30 -18.54 -10.87
N ASP A 137 -1.78 -18.01 -9.76
CA ASP A 137 -0.40 -17.55 -9.68
C ASP A 137 0.55 -18.74 -9.91
N GLU A 138 1.58 -18.58 -10.75
CA GLU A 138 2.47 -19.67 -11.22
C GLU A 138 3.17 -20.43 -10.08
N ALA A 139 3.18 -19.85 -8.87
CA ALA A 139 3.77 -20.40 -7.65
C ALA A 139 2.80 -21.14 -6.72
N GLY A 140 1.49 -21.15 -7.01
CA GLY A 140 0.48 -21.88 -6.23
C GLY A 140 0.17 -21.32 -4.83
N LEU A 141 0.68 -20.13 -4.49
CA LEU A 141 0.34 -19.39 -3.27
C LEU A 141 -0.76 -18.38 -3.58
N LYS A 142 -1.99 -18.65 -3.13
CA LYS A 142 -3.09 -17.70 -3.25
C LYS A 142 -3.10 -16.76 -2.06
N ALA A 143 -2.80 -15.49 -2.30
CA ALA A 143 -2.91 -14.43 -1.30
C ALA A 143 -3.67 -13.24 -1.90
N PHE A 144 -4.38 -12.49 -1.06
CA PHE A 144 -5.11 -11.29 -1.48
C PHE A 144 -4.63 -10.07 -0.69
N SER A 145 -4.66 -8.89 -1.30
CA SER A 145 -4.32 -7.63 -0.62
C SER A 145 -5.29 -7.38 0.54
N ALA A 146 -4.78 -7.00 1.70
CA ALA A 146 -5.59 -6.67 2.88
C ALA A 146 -6.33 -5.32 2.74
N ALA A 147 -6.02 -4.54 1.70
CA ALA A 147 -6.67 -3.29 1.36
C ALA A 147 -7.07 -3.24 -0.12
N VAL A 148 -8.11 -2.46 -0.42
CA VAL A 148 -8.66 -2.22 -1.75
C VAL A 148 -8.82 -0.71 -1.92
N ASN A 149 -8.47 -0.22 -3.11
CA ASN A 149 -8.64 1.17 -3.48
C ASN A 149 -10.03 1.29 -4.07
N PHE A 150 -10.89 2.07 -3.45
CA PHE A 150 -12.16 2.42 -4.04
C PHE A 150 -11.95 3.62 -4.96
N MET A 151 -12.41 3.53 -6.20
CA MET A 151 -12.29 4.62 -7.16
C MET A 151 -13.61 4.81 -7.90
N TRP A 152 -14.21 5.97 -7.68
CA TRP A 152 -15.41 6.38 -8.40
C TRP A 152 -15.05 7.53 -9.33
N GLU A 153 -14.93 7.22 -10.62
CA GLU A 153 -14.63 8.19 -11.67
C GLU A 153 -15.87 9.04 -12.00
N GLU A 154 -15.65 10.25 -12.50
CA GLU A 154 -16.72 11.19 -12.90
C GLU A 154 -17.69 10.53 -13.89
N GLU A 155 -18.97 10.41 -13.49
CA GLU A 155 -20.01 9.92 -14.39
C GLU A 155 -20.41 10.99 -15.41
N TYR A 156 -20.73 10.53 -16.63
CA TYR A 156 -21.20 11.33 -17.77
C TYR A 156 -22.54 12.06 -17.52
N ASP A 157 -23.14 11.91 -16.34
CA ASP A 157 -24.44 12.48 -15.95
C ASP A 157 -24.33 13.80 -15.16
N ALA A 158 -23.11 14.30 -14.93
CA ALA A 158 -22.81 15.56 -14.23
C ALA A 158 -23.30 15.59 -12.76
N SER A 159 -23.47 14.43 -12.12
CA SER A 159 -23.85 14.34 -10.71
C SER A 159 -22.68 14.54 -9.72
N GLN A 160 -21.42 14.47 -10.19
CA GLN A 160 -20.21 14.77 -9.41
C GLN A 160 -19.17 15.51 -10.25
N GLU A 161 -18.50 16.50 -9.65
CA GLU A 161 -17.50 17.37 -10.31
C GLU A 161 -16.04 16.90 -10.11
N GLU A 162 -15.77 15.91 -9.24
CA GLU A 162 -14.43 15.37 -8.97
C GLU A 162 -14.47 13.85 -8.73
N ALA A 163 -13.49 13.11 -9.25
CA ALA A 163 -13.31 11.69 -8.96
C ALA A 163 -12.98 11.47 -7.47
N SER A 164 -13.72 10.59 -6.79
CA SER A 164 -13.47 10.24 -5.39
C SER A 164 -12.71 8.92 -5.31
N SER A 165 -11.61 8.91 -4.56
CA SER A 165 -10.84 7.70 -4.29
C SER A 165 -10.39 7.63 -2.85
N PHE A 166 -10.55 6.46 -2.24
CA PHE A 166 -10.16 6.19 -0.86
C PHE A 166 -9.89 4.70 -0.67
N ALA A 167 -8.99 4.38 0.26
CA ALA A 167 -8.68 3.01 0.62
C ALA A 167 -9.71 2.44 1.60
N ILE A 168 -10.03 1.15 1.45
CA ILE A 168 -10.86 0.38 2.40
C ILE A 168 -10.20 -0.96 2.74
N PRO A 169 -10.51 -1.58 3.90
CA PRO A 169 -10.05 -2.93 4.19
C PRO A 169 -10.62 -3.92 3.16
N ALA A 170 -9.93 -5.04 2.94
CA ALA A 170 -10.42 -6.10 2.07
C ALA A 170 -11.79 -6.59 2.53
N GLY A 171 -12.66 -6.93 1.57
CA GLY A 171 -14.03 -7.36 1.85
C GLY A 171 -14.10 -8.55 2.82
N GLN A 172 -13.14 -9.48 2.76
CA GLN A 172 -13.03 -10.60 3.69
C GLN A 172 -12.82 -10.14 5.14
N ILE A 173 -12.02 -9.09 5.37
CA ILE A 173 -11.81 -8.52 6.71
C ILE A 173 -13.10 -7.82 7.17
N ILE A 174 -13.72 -7.03 6.29
CA ILE A 174 -14.97 -6.32 6.57
C ILE A 174 -16.07 -7.30 7.00
N GLN A 175 -16.29 -8.37 6.22
CA GLN A 175 -17.31 -9.39 6.48
C GLN A 175 -17.02 -10.16 7.77
N GLU A 176 -15.81 -10.68 7.94
CA GLU A 176 -15.45 -11.57 9.05
C GLU A 176 -15.44 -10.85 10.39
N MET A 177 -15.06 -9.57 10.40
CA MET A 177 -15.01 -8.72 11.59
C MET A 177 -16.25 -7.85 11.78
N HIS A 178 -17.25 -7.99 10.90
CA HIS A 178 -18.51 -7.25 10.93
C HIS A 178 -18.30 -5.73 10.98
N LEU A 179 -17.35 -5.22 10.19
CA LEU A 179 -17.07 -3.80 10.10
C LEU A 179 -18.17 -3.10 9.29
N TYR A 180 -18.53 -1.88 9.68
CA TYR A 180 -19.56 -1.11 8.99
C TYR A 180 -19.18 0.37 8.89
N GLU A 181 -19.61 1.01 7.81
CA GLU A 181 -19.46 2.46 7.63
C GLU A 181 -20.67 3.21 8.22
N LYS A 182 -20.47 4.50 8.52
CA LYS A 182 -21.55 5.40 8.94
C LYS A 182 -21.80 6.46 7.85
N ASN A 183 -21.59 7.74 8.18
CA ASN A 183 -21.84 8.86 7.27
C ASN A 183 -20.60 9.29 6.47
N VAL A 184 -19.43 8.77 6.82
CA VAL A 184 -18.15 9.09 6.18
C VAL A 184 -17.65 7.81 5.53
N ASP A 185 -17.51 7.84 4.22
CA ASP A 185 -16.99 6.71 3.46
C ASP A 185 -15.48 6.57 3.71
N GLY A 186 -14.98 5.33 3.70
CA GLY A 186 -13.60 5.01 4.06
C GLY A 186 -13.33 5.02 5.57
N VAL A 187 -14.34 5.22 6.43
CA VAL A 187 -14.24 5.12 7.90
C VAL A 187 -15.11 3.98 8.40
N PHE A 188 -14.46 2.95 8.92
CA PHE A 188 -15.09 1.73 9.40
C PHE A 188 -15.16 1.67 10.91
N TYR A 189 -16.30 1.20 11.38
CA TYR A 189 -16.66 1.06 12.77
C TYR A 189 -16.88 -0.41 13.14
N ARG A 190 -16.66 -0.70 14.42
CA ARG A 190 -17.12 -1.91 15.10
C ARG A 190 -17.50 -1.52 16.52
N ASP A 191 -18.66 -1.99 16.99
CA ASP A 191 -19.17 -1.69 18.33
C ASP A 191 -19.18 -0.18 18.65
N GLU A 192 -19.58 0.63 17.65
CA GLU A 192 -19.59 2.11 17.68
C GLU A 192 -18.23 2.83 17.72
N GLU A 193 -17.11 2.10 17.78
CA GLU A 193 -15.75 2.65 17.75
C GLU A 193 -15.17 2.64 16.33
N ILE A 194 -14.32 3.62 15.99
CA ILE A 194 -13.55 3.60 14.74
C ILE A 194 -12.49 2.51 14.86
N VAL A 195 -12.43 1.63 13.88
CA VAL A 195 -11.48 0.52 13.88
C VAL A 195 -10.68 0.40 12.59
N ALA A 196 -11.08 1.05 11.49
CA ALA A 196 -10.22 1.22 10.32
C ALA A 196 -10.56 2.52 9.60
N LEU A 197 -9.55 3.15 9.00
CA LEU A 197 -9.75 4.34 8.18
C LEU A 197 -8.59 4.56 7.21
N ASP A 198 -8.89 5.22 6.09
CA ASP A 198 -7.90 5.89 5.26
C ASP A 198 -7.43 7.18 5.96
N LEU A 199 -6.14 7.29 6.24
CA LEU A 199 -5.55 8.43 6.91
C LEU A 199 -5.54 9.70 6.05
N ALA A 200 -5.70 9.59 4.73
CA ALA A 200 -5.89 10.75 3.86
C ALA A 200 -7.13 11.57 4.29
N LEU A 201 -8.16 10.90 4.82
CA LEU A 201 -9.39 11.54 5.32
C LEU A 201 -9.17 12.43 6.55
N VAL A 202 -8.05 12.23 7.26
CA VAL A 202 -7.67 13.04 8.43
C VAL A 202 -6.42 13.89 8.16
N GLY A 203 -6.08 14.10 6.88
CA GLY A 203 -5.03 15.02 6.44
C GLY A 203 -3.63 14.41 6.35
N ASN A 204 -3.50 13.08 6.28
CA ASN A 204 -2.22 12.46 5.94
C ASN A 204 -1.85 12.79 4.48
N GLU A 205 -0.61 13.22 4.26
CA GLU A 205 -0.08 13.55 2.92
C GLU A 205 0.20 12.28 2.09
N HIS A 206 0.14 11.12 2.73
CA HIS A 206 0.45 9.82 2.18
C HIS A 206 -0.79 8.95 2.15
N THR A 207 -0.96 8.16 1.08
CA THR A 207 -2.02 7.14 1.03
C THR A 207 -1.69 6.05 2.04
N GLU A 208 -2.46 5.96 3.10
CA GLU A 208 -2.24 4.99 4.15
C GLU A 208 -3.58 4.59 4.78
N ILE A 209 -3.89 3.30 4.73
CA ILE A 209 -5.04 2.74 5.45
C ILE A 209 -4.57 1.94 6.63
N VAL A 210 -5.19 2.21 7.78
CA VAL A 210 -4.89 1.54 9.04
C VAL A 210 -6.11 0.80 9.57
N ILE A 211 -5.87 -0.28 10.30
CA ILE A 211 -6.85 -1.01 11.11
C ILE A 211 -6.33 -1.14 12.54
N ARG A 212 -7.21 -1.08 13.53
CA ARG A 212 -6.88 -1.37 14.92
C ARG A 212 -6.27 -2.76 15.05
N ARG A 213 -5.14 -2.84 15.73
CA ARG A 213 -4.34 -4.06 15.85
C ARG A 213 -5.08 -5.19 16.55
N ASP A 214 -5.84 -4.88 17.60
CA ASP A 214 -6.62 -5.87 18.33
C ASP A 214 -7.72 -6.50 17.45
N VAL A 215 -8.38 -5.69 16.61
CA VAL A 215 -9.35 -6.19 15.62
C VAL A 215 -8.67 -7.07 14.57
N PHE A 216 -7.50 -6.66 14.07
CA PHE A 216 -6.75 -7.46 13.10
C PHE A 216 -6.18 -8.75 13.70
N ASP A 217 -5.71 -8.72 14.94
CA ASP A 217 -5.25 -9.91 15.67
C ASP A 217 -6.38 -10.92 15.89
N GLU A 218 -7.59 -10.43 16.17
CA GLU A 218 -8.79 -11.27 16.23
C GLU A 218 -9.09 -11.91 14.87
N TYR A 219 -9.05 -11.15 13.77
CA TYR A 219 -9.22 -11.68 12.41
C TYR A 219 -8.23 -12.82 12.11
N ILE A 220 -6.94 -12.62 12.36
CA ILE A 220 -5.90 -13.64 12.17
C ILE A 220 -6.15 -14.87 13.07
N THR A 221 -6.63 -14.67 14.30
CA THR A 221 -6.99 -15.78 15.21
C THR A 221 -8.17 -16.59 14.69
N LYS A 222 -9.24 -15.91 14.26
CA LYS A 222 -10.52 -16.49 13.89
C LYS A 222 -10.41 -17.29 12.60
N THR A 223 -9.66 -16.77 11.62
CA THR A 223 -9.49 -17.38 10.29
C THR A 223 -8.33 -18.36 10.20
N GLY A 224 -7.35 -18.27 11.10
CA GLY A 224 -6.08 -19.00 10.97
C GLY A 224 -5.22 -18.54 9.79
N ALA A 225 -5.52 -17.37 9.22
CA ALA A 225 -4.75 -16.78 8.14
C ALA A 225 -3.35 -16.36 8.59
N GLN A 226 -2.46 -16.15 7.62
CA GLN A 226 -1.17 -15.49 7.84
C GLN A 226 -1.15 -14.18 7.07
N ALA A 227 -0.41 -13.20 7.56
CA ALA A 227 -0.26 -11.91 6.92
C ALA A 227 1.23 -11.56 6.74
N PHE A 228 1.54 -10.87 5.67
CA PHE A 228 2.87 -10.36 5.38
C PHE A 228 2.76 -9.08 4.56
N TRP A 229 3.77 -8.22 4.64
CA TRP A 229 3.93 -7.10 3.73
C TRP A 229 4.89 -7.47 2.61
N THR A 230 4.54 -7.10 1.39
CA THR A 230 5.55 -6.81 0.37
C THR A 230 5.95 -5.35 0.52
N VAL A 231 7.24 -5.09 0.33
CA VAL A 231 7.79 -3.75 0.38
C VAL A 231 8.60 -3.53 -0.86
N ILE A 232 8.29 -2.45 -1.58
CA ILE A 232 9.02 -2.04 -2.76
C ILE A 232 9.33 -0.57 -2.64
N GLY A 233 10.47 -0.16 -3.14
CA GLY A 233 10.71 1.24 -3.39
C GLY A 233 11.80 1.48 -4.38
N GLU A 234 11.81 2.69 -4.92
CA GLU A 234 12.82 3.11 -5.87
C GLU A 234 13.43 4.44 -5.46
N LYS A 235 14.70 4.56 -5.79
CA LYS A 235 15.42 5.83 -5.79
C LYS A 235 15.70 6.17 -7.24
N GLN A 236 15.13 7.27 -7.72
CA GLN A 236 15.07 7.63 -9.14
C GLN A 236 15.68 9.02 -9.34
N TYR A 237 16.54 9.14 -10.36
CA TYR A 237 17.09 10.40 -10.85
C TYR A 237 16.74 10.53 -12.34
N PHE A 238 16.03 11.59 -12.69
CA PHE A 238 15.62 11.86 -14.06
C PHE A 238 16.69 12.66 -14.81
N MET A 239 17.08 12.17 -15.98
CA MET A 239 18.14 12.74 -16.82
C MET A 239 17.59 13.67 -17.91
N GLY A 240 16.26 13.91 -17.90
CA GLY A 240 15.51 14.62 -18.93
C GLY A 240 14.70 13.68 -19.81
N ASP A 241 13.45 14.07 -20.08
CA ASP A 241 12.46 13.31 -20.86
C ASP A 241 12.17 11.94 -20.22
N ILE A 242 12.24 10.84 -20.98
CA ILE A 242 12.02 9.46 -20.48
C ILE A 242 13.29 8.82 -19.90
N ASN A 243 14.43 9.51 -19.90
CA ASN A 243 15.70 8.94 -19.45
C ASN A 243 15.82 9.04 -17.93
N GLN A 244 16.12 7.92 -17.27
CA GLN A 244 16.30 7.88 -15.81
C GLN A 244 17.39 6.90 -15.36
N LYS A 245 17.99 7.18 -14.21
CA LYS A 245 18.76 6.24 -13.40
C LYS A 245 17.89 5.84 -12.21
N TRP A 246 17.77 4.56 -11.93
CA TRP A 246 16.99 4.10 -10.79
C TRP A 246 17.55 2.81 -10.21
N GLN A 247 17.22 2.58 -8.94
CA GLN A 247 17.45 1.32 -8.27
C GLN A 247 16.22 0.99 -7.46
N ARG A 248 15.66 -0.19 -7.76
CA ARG A 248 14.59 -0.79 -6.99
C ARG A 248 15.14 -1.66 -5.88
N ARG A 249 14.45 -1.59 -4.76
CA ARG A 249 14.64 -2.44 -3.59
C ARG A 249 13.32 -3.11 -3.30
N GLU A 250 13.41 -4.35 -2.86
CA GLU A 250 12.26 -5.20 -2.55
C GLU A 250 12.56 -5.93 -1.24
N GLY A 251 11.51 -6.20 -0.46
CA GLY A 251 11.62 -6.91 0.80
C GLY A 251 10.28 -7.43 1.28
N TYR A 252 10.33 -8.28 2.31
CA TYR A 252 9.14 -8.86 2.93
C TYR A 252 9.18 -8.69 4.44
N PHE A 253 8.01 -8.51 5.04
CA PHE A 253 7.86 -8.55 6.49
C PHE A 253 6.74 -9.49 6.86
N ILE A 254 7.02 -10.46 7.73
CA ILE A 254 5.98 -11.39 8.20
C ILE A 254 5.32 -10.80 9.44
N TYR A 255 3.99 -10.73 9.42
CA TYR A 255 3.21 -10.35 10.59
C TYR A 255 3.19 -11.49 11.62
N ASP A 256 3.70 -11.23 12.82
CA ASP A 256 3.51 -12.07 13.99
C ASP A 256 2.92 -11.22 15.11
N LYS A 257 1.90 -11.75 15.80
CA LYS A 257 1.17 -11.03 16.86
C LYS A 257 2.09 -10.46 17.95
N ARG A 258 3.29 -11.03 18.12
CA ARG A 258 4.26 -10.57 19.13
C ARG A 258 5.30 -9.59 18.59
N ARG A 259 5.56 -9.57 17.29
CA ARG A 259 6.61 -8.76 16.65
C ARG A 259 6.53 -8.81 15.12
N LEU A 260 7.11 -7.82 14.46
CA LEU A 260 7.43 -7.91 13.04
C LEU A 260 8.72 -8.71 12.87
N LEU A 261 8.76 -9.55 11.84
CA LEU A 261 9.96 -10.26 11.43
C LEU A 261 10.37 -9.73 10.06
N GLU A 262 11.47 -8.98 10.03
CA GLU A 262 12.20 -8.68 8.80
C GLU A 262 12.79 -9.98 8.27
N VAL A 263 12.59 -10.24 6.98
CA VAL A 263 13.08 -11.44 6.34
C VAL A 263 13.61 -11.11 4.95
#